data_AF-A0A2P4R3V1-F1
#
_entry.id   AF-A0A2P4R3V1-F1
#
_cell.length_a   1.000
_cell.length_b   1.000
_cell.length_c   1.000
_cell.angle_alpha   90.00
_cell.angle_beta   90.00
_cell.angle_gamma   90.00
#
_symmetry.space_group_name_H-M   'P 1'
#
loop_
_entity.id
_entity.type
_entity.pdbx_description
1 polymer ?
#
loop_
_entity_poly.entity_id
_entity_poly.type
_entity_poly.pdbx_seq_one_letter_code
_entity_poly.pdbx_strand_id
1 'polypeptide(L)'
;MVVGLFLVVFVMGADSFIISPLLPAIAKDFNVSVEAVALAVTIYALCYALSSPFFGPLGDKFKQKNLLMLGILFFLIGSFLCAVSQNIYQFYFFRAIAGLGAALSMPNVWAIIGNHFEGKKLNIVMGIVMSALSLSIAVGVPLGTTLAQLANWHMAFWGSGILILLVLPVLLEVIPKTCPLYPSADPTATNE
;
A
#
# COMPACT_ATOMS: atom_id res chain seq x y z
N MET A 1 16.09 -6.23 -0.37
CA MET A 1 14.71 -6.58 0.07
C MET A 1 14.06 -5.45 0.82
N VAL A 2 14.71 -4.99 1.89
CA VAL A 2 14.25 -3.86 2.71
C VAL A 2 13.88 -2.62 1.90
N VAL A 3 14.70 -2.21 0.93
CA VAL A 3 14.40 -1.05 0.06
C VAL A 3 13.11 -1.23 -0.74
N GLY A 4 12.88 -2.41 -1.34
CA GLY A 4 11.64 -2.68 -2.08
C GLY A 4 10.41 -2.62 -1.18
N LEU A 5 10.48 -3.22 0.01
CA LEU A 5 9.40 -3.17 0.99
C LEU A 5 9.16 -1.75 1.52
N PHE A 6 10.22 -0.98 1.76
CA PHE A 6 10.16 0.44 2.10
C PHE A 6 9.41 1.23 1.02
N LEU A 7 9.76 1.03 -0.25
CA LEU A 7 9.13 1.75 -1.36
C LEU A 7 7.64 1.40 -1.52
N VAL A 8 7.25 0.13 -1.30
CA VAL A 8 5.82 -0.26 -1.29
C VAL A 8 5.06 0.50 -0.21
N VAL A 9 5.59 0.49 1.02
CA VAL A 9 4.95 1.15 2.16
C VAL A 9 4.90 2.66 1.94
N PHE A 10 5.97 3.24 1.41
CA PHE A 10 6.03 4.66 1.07
C PHE A 10 4.96 5.05 0.04
N VAL A 11 4.85 4.33 -1.08
CA VAL A 11 3.92 4.69 -2.16
C VAL A 11 2.46 4.54 -1.73
N MET A 12 2.11 3.43 -1.07
CA MET A 12 0.76 3.20 -0.56
C MET A 12 0.38 4.16 0.58
N GLY A 13 1.36 4.50 1.43
CA GLY A 13 1.20 5.55 2.44
C GLY A 13 0.96 6.90 1.78
N ALA A 14 1.79 7.28 0.81
CA ALA A 14 1.68 8.56 0.12
C ALA A 14 0.33 8.73 -0.59
N ASP A 15 -0.16 7.70 -1.29
CA ASP A 15 -1.51 7.69 -1.89
C ASP A 15 -2.62 7.92 -0.86
N SER A 16 -2.49 7.36 0.34
CA SER A 16 -3.47 7.53 1.40
C SER A 16 -3.52 8.96 1.94
N PHE A 17 -2.37 9.64 1.98
CA PHE A 17 -2.25 11.00 2.56
C PHE A 17 -2.39 12.13 1.52
N ILE A 18 -2.07 11.87 0.25
CA ILE A 18 -2.10 12.89 -0.82
C ILE A 18 -3.51 13.41 -1.12
N ILE A 19 -4.56 12.62 -0.81
CA ILE A 19 -5.96 12.99 -1.08
C ILE A 19 -6.46 14.12 -0.18
N SER A 20 -6.03 14.18 1.09
CA SER A 20 -6.56 15.14 2.06
C SER A 20 -6.51 16.60 1.55
N PRO A 21 -5.39 17.11 1.02
CA PRO A 21 -5.34 18.45 0.42
C PRO A 21 -6.03 18.56 -0.95
N LEU A 22 -6.29 17.44 -1.63
CA LEU A 22 -6.95 17.41 -2.96
C LEU A 22 -8.49 17.44 -2.86
N LEU A 23 -9.07 17.19 -1.68
CA LEU A 23 -10.53 17.10 -1.52
C LEU A 23 -11.31 18.27 -2.15
N PRO A 24 -10.92 19.55 -1.94
CA PRO A 24 -11.66 20.67 -2.54
C PRO A 24 -11.55 20.71 -4.07
N ALA A 25 -10.39 20.34 -4.62
CA ALA A 25 -10.16 20.31 -6.06
C ALA A 25 -10.99 19.21 -6.73
N ILE A 26 -11.02 18.00 -6.15
CA ILE A 26 -11.83 16.88 -6.63
C ILE A 26 -13.33 17.21 -6.53
N ALA A 27 -13.75 17.84 -5.42
CA ALA A 27 -15.14 18.22 -5.19
C ALA A 27 -15.63 19.21 -6.26
N LYS A 28 -14.78 20.20 -6.58
CA LYS A 28 -15.04 21.16 -7.66
C LYS A 28 -15.14 20.48 -9.03
N ASP A 29 -14.22 19.56 -9.34
CA ASP A 29 -14.15 18.89 -10.64
C ASP A 29 -15.34 17.96 -10.89
N PHE A 30 -15.76 17.21 -9.86
CA PHE A 30 -16.95 16.36 -9.93
C PHE A 30 -18.27 17.07 -9.62
N ASN A 31 -18.23 18.37 -9.31
CA ASN A 31 -19.41 19.17 -8.92
C ASN A 31 -20.21 18.55 -7.76
N VAL A 32 -19.49 18.12 -6.71
CA VAL A 32 -20.03 17.52 -5.48
C VAL A 32 -19.50 18.24 -4.24
N SER A 33 -20.01 17.89 -3.06
CA SER A 33 -19.51 18.46 -1.81
C SER A 33 -18.17 17.85 -1.39
N VAL A 34 -17.41 18.55 -0.55
CA VAL A 34 -16.13 18.06 -0.01
C VAL A 34 -16.35 16.81 0.86
N GLU A 35 -17.46 16.77 1.59
CA GLU A 35 -17.87 15.62 2.40
C GLU A 35 -18.10 14.39 1.53
N ALA A 36 -18.71 14.56 0.34
CA ALA A 36 -18.85 13.47 -0.61
C ALA A 36 -17.48 12.95 -1.06
N VAL A 37 -16.49 13.80 -1.34
CA VAL A 37 -15.14 13.30 -1.68
C VAL A 37 -14.45 12.64 -0.50
N ALA A 38 -14.65 13.13 0.73
CA ALA A 38 -14.09 12.52 1.94
C ALA A 38 -14.57 11.07 2.17
N LEU A 39 -15.78 10.73 1.68
CA LEU A 39 -16.24 9.34 1.67
C LEU A 39 -15.32 8.42 0.85
N ALA A 40 -14.62 8.92 -0.17
CA ALA A 40 -13.67 8.12 -0.94
C ALA A 40 -12.44 7.68 -0.12
N VAL A 41 -12.00 8.53 0.83
CA VAL A 41 -10.96 8.16 1.82
C VAL A 41 -11.50 7.10 2.77
N THR A 42 -12.74 7.28 3.22
CA THR A 42 -13.43 6.35 4.10
C THR A 42 -13.63 4.98 3.45
N ILE A 43 -14.05 4.92 2.18
CA ILE A 43 -14.24 3.67 1.42
C ILE A 43 -12.92 2.92 1.29
N TYR A 44 -11.83 3.60 0.94
CA TYR A 44 -10.50 2.98 0.90
C TYR A 44 -10.13 2.39 2.27
N ALA A 45 -10.29 3.17 3.34
CA ALA A 45 -9.97 2.73 4.70
C ALA A 45 -10.86 1.56 5.15
N LEU A 46 -12.15 1.56 4.79
CA LEU A 46 -13.08 0.48 5.08
C LEU A 46 -12.70 -0.80 4.33
N CYS A 47 -12.44 -0.72 3.02
CA CYS A 47 -11.97 -1.86 2.24
C CYS A 47 -10.66 -2.42 2.80
N TYR A 48 -9.74 -1.53 3.20
CA TYR A 48 -8.50 -1.92 3.86
C TYR A 48 -8.76 -2.65 5.19
N ALA A 49 -9.53 -2.03 6.09
CA ALA A 49 -9.79 -2.54 7.43
C ALA A 49 -10.60 -3.85 7.42
N LEU A 50 -11.61 -3.96 6.55
CA LEU A 50 -12.43 -5.15 6.44
C LEU A 50 -11.67 -6.30 5.82
N SER A 51 -10.77 -6.06 4.86
CA SER A 51 -10.11 -7.13 4.12
C SER A 51 -8.79 -7.58 4.74
N SER A 52 -8.11 -6.70 5.47
CA SER A 52 -6.80 -6.99 6.10
C SER A 52 -6.82 -8.23 7.02
N PRO A 53 -7.82 -8.44 7.92
CA PRO A 53 -7.89 -9.63 8.77
C PRO A 53 -8.04 -10.94 7.99
N PHE A 54 -8.65 -10.91 6.80
CA PHE A 54 -8.80 -12.10 5.97
C PHE A 54 -7.49 -12.46 5.26
N PHE A 55 -6.71 -11.45 4.86
CA PHE A 55 -5.48 -11.66 4.08
C PHE A 55 -4.24 -11.95 4.92
N GLY A 56 -4.26 -11.66 6.22
CA GLY A 56 -3.21 -12.08 7.15
C GLY A 56 -3.05 -13.61 7.22
N PRO A 57 -4.05 -14.36 7.71
CA PRO A 57 -4.00 -15.83 7.78
C PRO A 57 -3.93 -16.52 6.42
N LEU A 58 -4.42 -15.85 5.37
CA LEU A 58 -4.29 -16.36 4.01
C LEU A 58 -2.82 -16.41 3.57
N GLY A 59 -1.96 -15.52 4.10
CA GLY A 59 -0.50 -15.54 3.89
C GLY A 59 0.23 -16.69 4.60
N ASP A 60 -0.41 -17.40 5.52
CA ASP A 60 0.15 -18.60 6.13
C ASP A 60 -0.12 -19.84 5.25
N LYS A 61 -1.22 -19.84 4.50
CA LYS A 61 -1.59 -20.91 3.54
C LYS A 61 -1.02 -20.67 2.14
N PHE A 62 -0.93 -19.41 1.72
CA PHE A 62 -0.41 -19.00 0.41
C PHE A 62 0.91 -18.27 0.56
N LYS A 63 1.78 -18.32 -0.46
CA LYS A 63 3.07 -17.62 -0.41
C LYS A 63 2.84 -16.11 -0.24
N GLN A 64 3.35 -15.53 0.84
CA GLN A 64 3.26 -14.09 1.15
C GLN A 64 3.71 -13.20 -0.01
N LYS A 65 4.76 -13.62 -0.76
CA LYS A 65 5.19 -12.96 -2.00
C LYS A 65 4.03 -12.82 -3.00
N ASN A 66 3.27 -13.89 -3.24
CA ASN A 66 2.19 -13.89 -4.23
C ASN A 66 1.06 -12.95 -3.82
N LEU A 67 0.71 -12.93 -2.53
CA LEU A 67 -0.31 -12.01 -2.00
C LEU A 67 0.16 -10.56 -2.06
N LEU A 68 1.43 -10.28 -1.74
CA LEU A 68 2.03 -8.96 -1.91
C LEU A 68 1.95 -8.49 -3.37
N MET A 69 2.36 -9.35 -4.32
CA MET A 69 2.33 -9.03 -5.76
C MET A 69 0.90 -8.82 -6.26
N LEU A 70 -0.06 -9.63 -5.78
CA LEU A 70 -1.47 -9.45 -6.10
C LEU A 70 -1.97 -8.11 -5.58
N GLY A 71 -1.66 -7.78 -4.32
CA GLY A 71 -2.03 -6.49 -3.75
C GLY A 71 -1.46 -5.29 -4.50
N ILE A 72 -0.20 -5.39 -4.95
CA ILE A 72 0.42 -4.36 -5.78
C ILE A 72 -0.31 -4.22 -7.12
N LEU A 73 -0.71 -5.33 -7.74
CA LEU A 73 -1.47 -5.29 -8.99
C LEU A 73 -2.84 -4.62 -8.80
N PHE A 74 -3.57 -4.98 -7.75
CA PHE A 74 -4.85 -4.34 -7.41
C PHE A 74 -4.66 -2.84 -7.12
N PHE A 75 -3.64 -2.48 -6.35
CA PHE A 75 -3.32 -1.10 -6.04
C PHE A 75 -2.96 -0.31 -7.31
N LEU A 76 -2.09 -0.86 -8.16
CA LEU A 76 -1.70 -0.27 -9.45
C LEU A 76 -2.93 0.00 -10.34
N ILE A 77 -3.80 -1.00 -10.51
CA ILE A 77 -5.02 -0.87 -11.29
C ILE A 77 -5.94 0.17 -10.66
N GLY A 78 -6.15 0.11 -9.34
CA GLY A 78 -6.96 1.07 -8.60
C GLY A 78 -6.45 2.51 -8.76
N SER A 79 -5.14 2.73 -8.67
CA SER A 79 -4.52 4.06 -8.85
C SER A 79 -4.71 4.57 -10.28
N PHE A 80 -4.46 3.77 -11.30
CA PHE A 80 -4.70 4.23 -12.68
C PHE A 80 -6.16 4.47 -12.99
N LEU A 81 -7.07 3.64 -12.46
CA LEU A 81 -8.50 3.87 -12.60
C LEU A 81 -8.94 5.16 -11.89
N CYS A 82 -8.45 5.43 -10.68
CA CYS A 82 -8.66 6.72 -10.00
C CYS A 82 -8.14 7.89 -10.85
N ALA A 83 -7.02 7.71 -11.57
CA ALA A 83 -6.42 8.74 -12.40
C ALA A 83 -7.21 9.06 -13.68
N VAL A 84 -8.16 8.20 -14.08
CA VAL A 84 -9.04 8.40 -15.24
C VAL A 84 -10.52 8.49 -14.88
N SER A 85 -10.84 8.58 -13.58
CA SER A 85 -12.23 8.63 -13.12
C SER A 85 -12.91 9.92 -13.56
N GLN A 86 -14.15 9.80 -14.05
CA GLN A 86 -14.90 10.93 -14.61
C GLN A 86 -16.04 11.40 -13.70
N ASN A 87 -16.32 10.66 -12.62
CA ASN A 87 -17.33 11.02 -11.63
C ASN A 87 -17.02 10.40 -10.27
N ILE A 88 -17.72 10.88 -9.25
CA ILE A 88 -17.52 10.48 -7.87
C ILE A 88 -17.78 8.98 -7.61
N TYR A 89 -18.74 8.36 -8.30
CA TYR A 89 -19.08 6.95 -8.10
C TYR A 89 -18.01 6.02 -8.68
N GLN A 90 -17.48 6.34 -9.85
CA GLN A 90 -16.30 5.67 -10.40
C GLN A 90 -15.13 5.81 -9.44
N PHE A 91 -14.88 7.03 -8.96
CA PHE A 91 -13.80 7.29 -8.02
C PHE A 91 -13.93 6.47 -6.73
N TYR A 92 -15.13 6.35 -6.15
CA TYR A 92 -15.38 5.47 -5.01
C TYR A 92 -15.06 4.01 -5.30
N PHE A 93 -15.53 3.48 -6.43
CA PHE A 93 -15.28 2.10 -6.80
C PHE A 93 -13.78 1.83 -7.02
N PHE A 94 -13.07 2.74 -7.66
CA PHE A 94 -11.64 2.62 -7.89
C PHE A 94 -10.81 2.76 -6.60
N ARG A 95 -11.26 3.61 -5.67
CA ARG A 95 -10.69 3.71 -4.32
C ARG A 95 -10.90 2.43 -3.51
N ALA A 96 -12.03 1.77 -3.67
CA ALA A 96 -12.26 0.45 -3.06
C ALA A 96 -11.24 -0.58 -3.59
N ILE A 97 -11.00 -0.62 -4.90
CA ILE A 97 -9.99 -1.49 -5.53
C ILE A 97 -8.59 -1.19 -4.99
N ALA A 98 -8.21 0.09 -4.90
CA ALA A 98 -6.91 0.48 -4.34
C ALA A 98 -6.78 0.08 -2.87
N GLY A 99 -7.85 0.23 -2.08
CA GLY A 99 -7.90 -0.18 -0.66
C GLY A 99 -7.73 -1.68 -0.48
N LEU A 100 -8.35 -2.49 -1.35
CA LEU A 100 -8.14 -3.93 -1.40
C LEU A 100 -6.69 -4.29 -1.73
N GLY A 101 -6.08 -3.58 -2.68
CA GLY A 101 -4.66 -3.74 -3.01
C GLY A 101 -3.75 -3.48 -1.82
N ALA A 102 -3.99 -2.39 -1.10
CA ALA A 102 -3.26 -2.07 0.13
C ALA A 102 -3.48 -3.12 1.24
N ALA A 103 -4.70 -3.65 1.38
CA ALA A 103 -5.03 -4.69 2.35
C ALA A 103 -4.30 -6.01 2.09
N LEU A 104 -4.07 -6.34 0.83
CA LEU A 104 -3.28 -7.50 0.41
C LEU A 104 -1.79 -7.25 0.60
N SER A 105 -1.29 -6.04 0.36
CA SER A 105 0.14 -5.77 0.39
C SER A 105 0.69 -5.50 1.79
N MET A 106 0.10 -4.57 2.55
CA MET A 106 0.68 -4.07 3.80
C MET A 106 0.91 -5.17 4.85
N PRO A 107 -0.07 -6.05 5.18
CA PRO A 107 0.17 -7.14 6.13
C PRO A 107 1.25 -8.10 5.66
N ASN A 108 1.30 -8.40 4.36
CA ASN A 108 2.29 -9.30 3.78
C ASN A 108 3.71 -8.70 3.77
N VAL A 109 3.86 -7.38 3.69
CA VAL A 109 5.15 -6.71 3.90
C VAL A 109 5.69 -7.03 5.29
N TRP A 110 4.87 -6.87 6.33
CA TRP A 110 5.27 -7.14 7.72
C TRP A 110 5.55 -8.62 7.96
N ALA A 111 4.75 -9.51 7.37
CA ALA A 111 4.94 -10.94 7.46
C ALA A 111 6.25 -11.40 6.79
N ILE A 112 6.59 -10.87 5.62
CA ILE A 112 7.87 -11.14 4.94
C ILE A 112 9.05 -10.68 5.81
N ILE A 113 8.95 -9.50 6.43
CA ILE A 113 10.00 -8.99 7.34
C ILE A 113 10.14 -9.91 8.55
N GLY A 114 9.04 -10.29 9.19
CA GLY A 114 9.02 -11.19 10.36
C GLY A 114 9.61 -12.57 10.07
N ASN A 115 9.43 -13.09 8.87
CA ASN A 115 9.94 -14.40 8.47
C ASN A 115 11.42 -14.39 8.03
N HIS A 116 12.00 -13.24 7.69
CA HIS A 116 13.37 -13.15 7.18
C HIS A 116 14.38 -12.58 8.18
N PHE A 117 13.92 -11.93 9.25
CA PHE A 117 14.78 -11.30 10.23
C PHE A 117 14.37 -11.68 11.64
N GLU A 118 15.37 -11.84 12.51
CA GLU A 118 15.18 -12.18 13.92
C GLU A 118 15.94 -11.20 14.83
N GLY A 119 15.53 -11.16 16.10
CA GLY A 119 16.19 -10.39 17.16
C GLY A 119 16.37 -8.89 16.82
N LYS A 120 17.58 -8.37 17.03
CA LYS A 120 17.89 -6.94 16.81
C LYS A 120 17.71 -6.51 15.35
N LYS A 121 17.99 -7.39 14.38
CA LYS A 121 17.86 -7.06 12.95
C LYS A 121 16.40 -6.85 12.56
N LEU A 122 15.48 -7.67 13.09
CA LEU A 122 14.05 -7.53 12.88
C LEU A 122 13.56 -6.13 13.27
N ASN A 123 13.89 -5.70 14.49
CA ASN A 123 13.49 -4.38 15.01
C ASN A 123 14.05 -3.23 14.16
N ILE A 124 15.31 -3.34 13.72
CA ILE A 124 15.93 -2.33 12.85
C ILE A 124 15.19 -2.26 11.50
N VAL A 125 14.92 -3.41 10.87
CA VAL A 125 14.24 -3.44 9.56
C VAL A 125 12.80 -2.95 9.67
N MET A 126 12.06 -3.36 10.70
CA MET A 126 10.71 -2.84 10.96
C MET A 126 10.74 -1.32 11.17
N GLY A 127 11.71 -0.80 11.93
CA GLY A 127 11.90 0.64 12.10
C GLY A 127 12.19 1.38 10.79
N ILE A 128 13.07 0.82 9.93
CA ILE A 128 13.37 1.39 8.61
C ILE A 128 12.10 1.44 7.76
N VAL A 129 11.35 0.34 7.66
CA VAL A 129 10.14 0.29 6.83
C VAL A 129 9.01 1.14 7.42
N MET A 130 8.87 1.23 8.74
CA MET A 130 7.95 2.16 9.40
C MET A 130 8.29 3.62 9.11
N SER A 131 9.58 3.97 8.98
CA SER A 131 9.97 5.34 8.62
C SER A 131 9.48 5.75 7.22
N ALA A 132 9.18 4.78 6.35
CA ALA A 132 8.51 5.03 5.08
C ALA A 132 7.14 5.69 5.27
N LEU A 133 6.35 5.28 6.26
CA LEU A 133 5.05 5.91 6.56
C LEU A 133 5.21 7.36 7.00
N SER A 134 6.19 7.64 7.86
CA SER A 134 6.50 9.01 8.27
C SER A 134 6.93 9.87 7.09
N LEU A 135 7.78 9.33 6.22
CA LEU A 135 8.19 10.00 4.98
C LEU A 135 7.00 10.22 4.04
N SER A 136 6.07 9.26 3.99
CA SER A 136 4.84 9.36 3.19
C SER A 136 4.00 10.56 3.60
N ILE A 137 3.84 10.81 4.90
CA ILE A 137 3.10 11.96 5.42
C ILE A 137 3.86 13.26 5.09
N ALA A 138 5.17 13.27 5.36
CA ALA A 138 6.03 14.42 5.15
C ALA A 138 6.08 14.87 3.69
N VAL A 139 6.00 13.93 2.74
CA VAL A 139 6.06 14.21 1.30
C VAL A 139 4.66 14.30 0.68
N GLY A 140 3.74 13.42 1.08
CA GLY A 140 2.42 13.27 0.46
C GLY A 140 1.53 14.49 0.64
N VAL A 141 1.48 15.09 1.84
CA VAL A 141 0.63 16.26 2.09
C VAL A 141 1.12 17.51 1.33
N PRO A 142 2.43 17.88 1.37
CA PRO A 142 2.92 18.98 0.55
C PRO A 142 2.72 18.76 -0.95
N LEU A 143 3.05 17.56 -1.47
CA LEU A 143 2.83 17.26 -2.88
C LEU A 143 1.36 17.37 -3.27
N GLY A 144 0.45 16.82 -2.47
CA GLY A 144 -0.98 16.95 -2.72
C GLY A 144 -1.47 18.39 -2.69
N THR A 145 -0.90 19.23 -1.81
CA THR A 145 -1.21 20.67 -1.74
C THR A 145 -0.74 21.41 -2.98
N THR A 146 0.49 21.15 -3.45
CA THR A 146 1.02 21.74 -4.69
C THR A 146 0.19 21.31 -5.89
N LEU A 147 -0.18 20.03 -5.97
CA LEU A 147 -1.05 19.50 -7.01
C LEU A 147 -2.44 20.13 -6.97
N ALA A 148 -3.02 20.35 -5.78
CA ALA A 148 -4.33 20.99 -5.64
C ALA A 148 -4.34 22.44 -6.17
N GLN A 149 -3.23 23.15 -6.05
CA GLN A 149 -3.13 24.58 -6.39
C GLN A 149 -2.73 24.82 -7.84
N LEU A 150 -1.79 24.02 -8.36
CA LEU A 150 -1.09 24.32 -9.62
C LEU A 150 -1.35 23.30 -10.72
N ALA A 151 -1.94 22.15 -10.39
CA ALA A 151 -1.96 20.99 -11.25
C ALA A 151 -3.34 20.32 -11.28
N ASN A 152 -3.51 19.37 -12.20
CA ASN A 152 -4.67 18.48 -12.20
C ASN A 152 -4.50 17.43 -11.09
N TRP A 153 -5.50 17.29 -10.21
CA TRP A 153 -5.50 16.33 -9.10
C TRP A 153 -5.33 14.88 -9.57
N HIS A 154 -5.75 14.55 -10.79
CA HIS A 154 -5.55 13.23 -11.40
C HIS A 154 -4.07 12.82 -11.46
N MET A 155 -3.13 13.78 -11.51
CA MET A 155 -1.70 13.50 -11.53
C MET A 155 -1.18 12.83 -10.24
N ALA A 156 -1.85 13.02 -9.10
CA ALA A 156 -1.49 12.33 -7.86
C ALA A 156 -1.62 10.80 -8.02
N PHE A 157 -2.68 10.36 -8.69
CA PHE A 157 -2.98 8.96 -8.92
C PHE A 157 -2.14 8.36 -10.05
N TRP A 158 -1.89 9.12 -11.13
CA TRP A 158 -0.90 8.74 -12.14
C TRP A 158 0.49 8.55 -11.53
N GLY A 159 0.92 9.50 -10.69
CA GLY A 159 2.20 9.43 -10.00
C GLY A 159 2.30 8.20 -9.10
N SER A 160 1.28 7.94 -8.28
CA SER A 160 1.26 6.76 -7.39
C SER A 160 1.27 5.44 -8.18
N GLY A 161 0.51 5.36 -9.28
CA GLY A 161 0.51 4.20 -10.18
C GLY A 161 1.84 3.99 -10.91
N ILE A 162 2.46 5.05 -11.42
CA ILE A 162 3.78 4.96 -12.07
C ILE A 162 4.85 4.57 -11.06
N LEU A 163 4.85 5.16 -9.87
CA LEU A 163 5.82 4.83 -8.83
C LEU A 163 5.73 3.36 -8.42
N ILE A 164 4.53 2.83 -8.17
CA ILE A 164 4.40 1.42 -7.79
C ILE A 164 4.76 0.48 -8.96
N LEU A 165 4.47 0.88 -10.21
CA LEU A 165 4.89 0.13 -11.40
C LEU A 165 6.42 0.03 -11.50
N LEU A 166 7.14 1.11 -11.18
CA LEU A 166 8.61 1.14 -11.16
C LEU A 166 9.21 0.31 -10.01
N VAL A 167 8.47 0.14 -8.91
CA VAL A 167 8.89 -0.69 -7.77
C VAL A 167 8.69 -2.19 -8.07
N LEU A 168 7.77 -2.54 -8.96
CA LEU A 168 7.40 -3.93 -9.29
C LEU A 168 8.61 -4.81 -9.70
N PRO A 169 9.52 -4.40 -10.61
CA PRO A 169 10.67 -5.22 -11.02
C PRO A 169 11.64 -5.47 -9.87
N VAL A 170 11.88 -4.43 -9.05
CA VAL A 170 12.76 -4.51 -7.87
C VAL A 170 12.24 -5.57 -6.90
N LEU A 171 10.93 -5.66 -6.69
CA LEU A 171 10.35 -6.68 -5.81
C LEU A 171 10.43 -8.10 -6.37
N LEU A 172 10.31 -8.24 -7.70
CA LEU A 172 10.36 -9.55 -8.36
C LEU A 172 11.72 -10.22 -8.22
N GLU A 173 12.79 -9.44 -8.37
CA GLU A 173 14.19 -9.89 -8.23
C GLU A 173 14.58 -10.16 -6.79
N VAL A 174 14.07 -9.34 -5.87
CA VAL A 174 14.63 -9.25 -4.53
C VAL A 174 13.90 -10.12 -3.50
N ILE A 175 12.63 -10.47 -3.72
CA ILE A 175 11.89 -11.37 -2.83
C ILE A 175 12.04 -12.80 -3.39
N PRO A 176 12.86 -13.69 -2.79
CA PRO A 176 13.01 -15.05 -3.28
C PRO A 176 11.67 -15.82 -3.28
N LYS A 177 11.49 -16.74 -4.24
CA LYS A 177 10.23 -17.50 -4.46
C LYS A 177 9.86 -18.45 -3.31
N THR A 178 10.76 -18.62 -2.36
CA THR A 178 10.67 -19.56 -1.23
C THR A 178 11.10 -18.83 0.03
N CYS A 179 10.12 -18.38 0.80
CA CYS A 179 10.31 -18.23 2.24
C CYS A 179 10.14 -19.65 2.81
N PRO A 180 11.09 -20.21 3.55
CA PRO A 180 10.84 -21.42 4.31
C PRO A 180 9.65 -21.13 5.22
N LEU A 181 8.59 -21.94 5.11
CA LEU A 181 7.63 -22.06 6.21
C LEU A 181 8.47 -22.48 7.42
N TYR A 182 8.32 -21.74 8.53
CA TYR A 182 8.93 -21.94 9.85
C TYR A 182 9.80 -23.21 9.97
N PRO A 183 11.08 -23.13 10.39
CA PRO A 183 11.83 -24.34 10.72
C PRO A 183 11.00 -25.10 11.74
N SER A 184 10.48 -26.27 11.35
CA SER A 184 9.76 -27.17 12.26
C SER A 184 10.58 -27.22 13.53
N ALA A 185 10.01 -26.76 14.65
CA ALA A 185 10.65 -26.85 15.94
C ALA A 185 11.05 -28.32 16.08
N ASP A 186 12.34 -28.59 15.96
CA ASP A 186 12.85 -29.95 16.01
C ASP A 186 12.65 -30.42 17.44
N PRO A 187 11.75 -31.39 17.72
CA PRO A 187 11.49 -31.84 19.08
C PRO A 187 12.73 -32.51 19.72
N THR A 188 13.78 -32.73 18.91
CA THR A 188 15.03 -33.41 19.29
C THR A 188 16.20 -32.49 19.60
N ALA A 189 16.02 -31.17 19.76
CA ALA A 189 17.02 -30.32 20.42
C ALA A 189 16.99 -30.54 21.94
N THR A 190 17.42 -31.75 22.31
CA THR A 190 17.79 -32.30 23.61
C THR A 190 18.72 -31.34 24.37
N ASN A 191 18.60 -31.17 25.70
CA ASN A 191 18.95 -32.17 26.71
C ASN A 191 20.31 -32.84 26.41
N GLU A 192 21.37 -32.05 26.28
CA GLU A 192 22.76 -32.48 26.50
C GLU A 192 23.54 -31.39 27.24
#